data_AF-A0A1V5JHI3-F1
#
_entry.id   AF-A0A1V5JHI3-F1
#
_cell.length_a   1.000
_cell.length_b   1.000
_cell.length_c   1.000
_cell.angle_alpha   90.00
_cell.angle_beta   90.00
_cell.angle_gamma   90.00
#
_symmetry.space_group_name_H-M   'P 1'
#
loop_
_entity.id
_entity.type
_entity.pdbx_description
1 polymer ?
#
loop_
_entity_poly.entity_id
_entity_poly.type
_entity_poly.pdbx_seq_one_letter_code
_entity_poly.pdbx_strand_id
1 'polypeptide(L)'
;MIHIGGYPGRYAPRALELIRELKPDIFVCGHSHIAKVIYDRSFGMLCINPGAAGRTGIHKVMTMLRFTIDGANISDMEVIEFGSRGGGQYQ
;
A
#
# COMPACT_ATOMS: atom_id res chain seq x y z
N MET A 1 -2.56 2.88 9.61
CA MET A 1 -1.39 2.72 8.72
C MET A 1 -0.20 2.26 9.54
N ILE A 2 0.57 1.29 9.08
CA ILE A 2 1.79 0.79 9.75
C ILE A 2 2.94 0.81 8.74
N HIS A 3 4.09 1.40 9.09
CA HIS A 3 5.22 1.47 8.14
C HIS A 3 5.73 0.07 7.75
N ILE A 4 5.99 -0.81 8.74
CA ILE A 4 6.44 -2.21 8.52
C ILE A 4 5.28 -3.15 8.83
N GLY A 5 4.44 -3.43 7.82
CA GLY A 5 3.24 -4.25 7.99
C GLY A 5 3.44 -5.75 7.69
N GLY A 6 4.28 -6.07 6.71
CA GLY A 6 4.30 -7.39 6.11
C GLY A 6 3.17 -7.58 5.07
N TYR A 7 2.92 -8.82 4.69
CA TYR A 7 1.93 -9.19 3.66
C TYR A 7 1.14 -10.43 4.10
N PRO A 8 0.04 -10.79 3.43
CA PRO A 8 -0.76 -11.97 3.76
C PRO A 8 0.11 -13.21 4.04
N GLY A 9 -0.13 -13.84 5.18
CA GLY A 9 0.64 -15.00 5.68
C GLY A 9 1.98 -14.69 6.34
N ARG A 10 2.47 -13.45 6.29
CA ARG A 10 3.76 -13.00 6.87
C ARG A 10 3.67 -11.57 7.41
N TYR A 11 2.66 -11.31 8.25
CA TYR A 11 2.50 -10.01 8.91
C TYR A 11 3.54 -9.81 10.02
N ALA A 12 3.98 -8.57 10.20
CA ALA A 12 4.77 -8.20 11.37
C ALA A 12 3.92 -8.41 12.65
N PRO A 13 4.51 -8.83 13.78
CA PRO A 13 3.73 -9.15 14.99
C PRO A 13 2.76 -8.04 15.41
N ARG A 14 3.24 -6.80 15.45
CA ARG A 14 2.42 -5.63 15.79
C ARG A 14 1.30 -5.36 14.78
N ALA A 15 1.56 -5.59 13.49
CA ALA A 15 0.53 -5.43 12.46
C ALA A 15 -0.55 -6.51 12.62
N LEU A 16 -0.16 -7.76 12.86
CA LEU A 16 -1.08 -8.87 13.06
C LEU A 16 -2.00 -8.67 14.27
N GLU A 17 -1.46 -8.15 15.38
CA GLU A 17 -2.25 -7.76 16.55
C GLU A 17 -3.35 -6.76 16.16
N LEU A 18 -2.98 -5.66 15.51
CA LEU A 18 -3.91 -4.61 15.12
C LEU A 18 -4.91 -5.07 14.06
N ILE A 19 -4.51 -5.90 13.11
CA ILE A 19 -5.42 -6.48 12.11
C ILE A 19 -6.50 -7.33 12.79
N ARG A 20 -6.13 -8.14 13.78
CA ARG A 20 -7.08 -8.99 14.53
C ARG A 20 -8.01 -8.18 15.43
N GLU A 21 -7.50 -7.11 16.03
CA GLU A 21 -8.25 -6.23 16.90
C GLU A 21 -9.23 -5.34 16.12
N LEU A 22 -8.74 -4.65 15.09
CA LEU A 22 -9.49 -3.63 14.37
C LEU A 22 -10.30 -4.19 13.19
N LYS A 23 -9.96 -5.38 12.68
CA LYS A 23 -10.61 -6.04 11.53
C LYS A 23 -10.87 -5.10 10.35
N PRO A 24 -9.84 -4.46 9.80
CA PRO A 24 -10.02 -3.44 8.77
C PRO A 24 -10.39 -4.04 7.43
N ASP A 25 -11.21 -3.36 6.63
CA ASP A 25 -11.43 -3.71 5.21
C ASP A 25 -10.21 -3.36 4.34
N ILE A 26 -9.41 -2.37 4.77
CA ILE A 26 -8.18 -1.92 4.10
C ILE A 26 -7.04 -1.81 5.12
N PHE A 27 -5.96 -2.54 4.87
CA PHE A 27 -4.71 -2.43 5.61
C PHE A 27 -3.62 -1.78 4.76
N VAL A 28 -3.23 -0.54 5.10
CA VAL A 28 -2.16 0.19 4.41
C VAL A 28 -0.83 0.06 5.15
N CYS A 29 0.19 -0.45 4.46
CA CYS A 29 1.56 -0.56 4.94
C CYS A 29 2.65 -0.16 3.92
N GLY A 30 3.92 -0.10 4.34
CA GLY A 30 5.04 0.37 3.49
C GLY A 30 6.30 -0.50 3.58
N HIS A 31 7.45 0.15 3.78
CA HIS A 31 8.80 -0.42 3.91
C HIS A 31 9.48 -0.87 2.62
N SER A 32 8.83 -1.63 1.74
CA SER A 32 9.51 -2.15 0.53
C SER A 32 9.71 -1.12 -0.58
N HIS A 33 9.02 0.03 -0.53
CA HIS A 33 8.95 1.03 -1.60
C HIS A 33 8.42 0.49 -2.95
N ILE A 34 7.71 -0.65 -2.94
CA ILE A 34 7.14 -1.28 -4.13
C ILE A 34 5.62 -1.22 -4.00
N ALA A 35 4.95 -0.61 -4.98
CA ALA A 35 3.50 -0.58 -5.04
C ALA A 35 2.94 -2.01 -5.15
N LYS A 36 2.01 -2.36 -4.27
CA LYS A 36 1.43 -3.70 -4.21
C LYS A 36 0.03 -3.66 -3.60
N VAL A 37 -0.94 -4.29 -4.27
CA VAL A 37 -2.29 -4.48 -3.75
C VAL A 37 -2.59 -5.97 -3.76
N ILE A 38 -2.99 -6.53 -2.62
CA ILE A 38 -3.32 -7.95 -2.47
C ILE A 38 -4.58 -8.09 -1.63
N TYR A 39 -5.54 -8.86 -2.10
CA TYR A 39 -6.67 -9.27 -1.26
C TYR A 39 -6.25 -10.43 -0.34
N ASP A 40 -6.29 -10.19 0.96
CA ASP A 40 -6.08 -11.23 1.97
C ASP A 40 -7.40 -11.96 2.23
N ARG A 41 -7.50 -13.21 1.76
CA ARG A 41 -8.68 -14.06 1.99
C ARG A 41 -8.83 -14.49 3.45
N SER A 42 -7.74 -14.56 4.23
CA SER A 42 -7.77 -14.99 5.62
C SER A 42 -8.37 -13.93 6.54
N PHE A 43 -8.17 -12.65 6.22
CA PHE A 43 -8.73 -11.53 6.98
C PHE A 43 -9.87 -10.79 6.26
N GLY A 44 -10.15 -11.14 5.00
CA GLY A 44 -11.21 -10.51 4.21
C GLY A 44 -10.92 -9.04 3.88
N MET A 45 -9.66 -8.67 3.66
CA MET A 45 -9.25 -7.27 3.55
C MET A 45 -8.28 -7.02 2.39
N LEU A 46 -8.21 -5.78 1.91
CA LEU A 46 -7.18 -5.34 0.97
C LEU A 46 -5.92 -4.91 1.72
N CYS A 47 -4.82 -5.64 1.51
CA CYS A 47 -3.49 -5.25 1.94
C CYS A 47 -2.83 -4.38 0.86
N ILE A 48 -2.55 -3.13 1.18
CA ILE A 48 -2.07 -2.11 0.25
C ILE A 48 -0.70 -1.59 0.68
N ASN A 49 0.23 -1.58 -0.26
CA ASN A 49 1.44 -0.80 -0.20
C ASN A 49 1.45 0.20 -1.37
N PRO A 50 1.45 1.52 -1.12
CA PRO A 50 1.43 2.51 -2.20
C PRO A 50 2.78 2.67 -2.91
N GLY A 51 3.83 2.00 -2.44
CA GLY A 51 5.19 2.21 -2.90
C GLY A 51 5.81 3.44 -2.25
N ALA A 52 6.52 4.26 -3.02
CA ALA A 52 7.18 5.46 -2.51
C ALA A 52 7.17 6.58 -3.56
N ALA A 53 6.77 7.78 -3.16
CA ALA A 53 6.77 8.97 -4.00
C ALA A 53 7.88 9.98 -3.63
N GLY A 54 8.80 9.60 -2.74
CA GLY A 54 9.88 10.47 -2.30
C GLY A 54 10.95 10.69 -3.37
N ARG A 55 11.66 11.82 -3.32
CA ARG A 55 12.82 12.11 -4.20
C ARG A 55 14.08 11.33 -3.77
N THR A 56 14.07 10.79 -2.55
CA THR A 56 15.15 10.00 -1.94
C THR A 56 14.62 8.62 -1.54
N GLY A 57 15.47 7.58 -1.55
CA GLY A 57 15.09 6.21 -1.21
C GLY A 57 15.64 5.17 -2.20
N ILE A 58 15.25 3.91 -2.00
CA ILE A 58 15.70 2.75 -2.79
C ILE A 58 14.77 2.37 -3.95
N HIS A 59 13.69 3.12 -4.18
CA HIS A 59 12.80 2.91 -5.32
C HIS A 59 13.38 3.44 -6.63
N LYS A 60 13.06 2.72 -7.72
CA LYS A 60 13.41 3.11 -9.09
C LYS A 60 12.39 4.09 -9.68
N VAL A 61 11.11 3.84 -9.43
CA VAL A 61 9.96 4.61 -9.94
C VAL A 61 9.18 5.15 -8.75
N MET A 62 8.77 6.42 -8.83
CA MET A 62 7.89 7.01 -7.83
C MET A 62 6.44 6.58 -8.09
N THR A 63 5.78 6.07 -7.05
CA THR A 63 4.43 5.49 -7.17
C THR A 63 3.47 6.04 -6.13
N MET A 64 2.20 6.10 -6.51
CA MET A 64 1.05 6.38 -5.65
C MET A 64 -0.12 5.50 -6.06
N LEU A 65 -1.03 5.25 -5.13
CA LEU A 65 -2.31 4.61 -5.40
C LEU A 65 -3.45 5.60 -5.24
N ARG A 66 -4.40 5.56 -6.16
CA ARG A 66 -5.68 6.29 -6.08
C ARG A 66 -6.82 5.28 -6.18
N PHE A 67 -7.85 5.46 -5.37
CA PHE A 67 -9.05 4.62 -5.42
C PHE A 67 -10.23 5.36 -4.79
N THR A 68 -11.43 4.89 -5.10
CA THR A 68 -12.70 5.40 -4.57
C THR A 68 -13.17 4.52 -3.42
N ILE A 69 -13.64 5.14 -2.34
CA ILE A 69 -14.39 4.47 -1.27
C ILE A 69 -15.79 5.08 -1.25
N ASP A 70 -16.81 4.25 -1.50
CA ASP A 70 -18.22 4.60 -1.37
C ASP A 70 -18.92 3.61 -0.44
N GLY A 71 -19.12 4.03 0.82
CA GLY A 71 -19.57 3.14 1.89
C GLY A 71 -18.64 1.94 2.07
N ALA A 72 -19.15 0.74 1.84
CA ALA A 72 -18.39 -0.51 1.89
C ALA A 72 -17.75 -0.89 0.54
N ASN A 73 -18.04 -0.15 -0.53
CA ASN A 73 -17.52 -0.44 -1.85
C ASN A 73 -16.17 0.26 -2.08
N ILE A 74 -15.17 -0.52 -2.50
CA ILE A 74 -13.85 -0.02 -2.89
C ILE A 74 -13.71 -0.26 -4.39
N SER A 75 -13.48 0.80 -5.15
CA SER A 75 -13.48 0.77 -6.62
C SER A 75 -12.42 1.69 -7.20
N ASP A 76 -12.25 1.65 -8.52
CA ASP A 76 -11.35 2.54 -9.28
C ASP A 76 -9.89 2.53 -8.79
N MET A 77 -9.37 1.35 -8.44
CA MET A 77 -7.99 1.19 -7.98
C MET A 77 -7.00 1.43 -9.12
N GLU A 78 -6.20 2.49 -8.99
CA GLU A 78 -5.23 2.93 -9.97
C GLU A 78 -3.83 3.05 -9.35
N VAL A 79 -2.82 2.68 -10.13
CA VAL A 79 -1.41 2.97 -9.84
C VAL A 79 -0.99 4.17 -10.68
N ILE A 80 -0.52 5.23 -10.02
CA ILE A 80 0.03 6.40 -10.68
C ILE A 80 1.55 6.33 -10.54
N GLU A 81 2.23 6.32 -11.69
CA GLU A 81 3.69 6.37 -11.77
C GLU A 81 4.14 7.78 -12.16
N PHE A 82 5.01 8.37 -11.34
CA PHE A 82 5.63 9.68 -11.53
C PHE A 82 7.07 9.55 -12.04
N GLY A 83 7.41 8.47 -12.75
CA GLY A 83 8.70 8.34 -13.42
C GLY A 83 9.86 8.08 -12.45
N SER A 84 11.07 8.21 -12.96
CA SER A 84 12.27 7.81 -12.23
C SER A 84 12.56 8.73 -11.04
N ARG A 85 13.09 8.15 -9.95
CA ARG A 85 13.47 8.91 -8.75
C ARG A 85 14.52 9.97 -9.10
N GLY A 86 14.14 11.25 -8.96
CA GLY A 86 15.02 12.39 -9.24
C GLY A 86 15.04 12.85 -10.71
N GLY A 87 14.29 12.20 -11.60
CA GLY A 87 14.03 12.72 -12.94
C GLY A 87 13.13 13.94 -12.86
N GLY A 88 13.67 15.11 -13.18
CA GLY A 88 12.86 16.28 -13.41
C GLY A 88 11.96 16.11 -14.64
N GLN A 89 10.80 16.76 -14.57
CA GLN A 89 9.83 17.02 -15.63
C GLN A 89 8.82 15.90 -15.91
N TYR A 90 7.62 16.07 -15.38
CA TYR A 90 6.42 15.86 -16.19
C TYR A 90 6.15 17.16 -16.92
N GLN A 91 6.15 17.10 -18.25
CA GLN A 91 5.31 17.93 -19.10
C GLN A 91 3.87 17.46 -18.95
#